data_AF-A0A6I5CIM1-F1
#
_entry.id   AF-A0A6I5CIM1-F1
#
_cell.length_a   1.000
_cell.length_b   1.000
_cell.length_c   1.000
_cell.angle_alpha   90.00
_cell.angle_beta   90.00
_cell.angle_gamma   90.00
#
_symmetry.space_group_name_H-M   'P 1'
#
loop_
_entity.id
_entity.type
_entity.pdbx_description
1 polymer ?
#
loop_
_entity_poly.entity_id
_entity_poly.type
_entity_poly.pdbx_seq_one_letter_code
_entity_poly.pdbx_strand_id
1 'polypeptide(L)'
;MDLLDLVLLLVVVLYAASGYRRGLVAGCVSLAGFVGGAAVGVWVLPWVMDLVTRGSTAATVTAVVTVLVPAVAGHELAGRLALRLRSRLEGAGGGSVRAVDGIGGAAANAVAVLIVAWVAASVLGASSSPVVTTAIRDSKLLGAVQDAMPDTTPAWFSRATSALTAAGFPQVFNPFENEPAAGVAQPSGDSVTASATNAARLSTVKIEGSSGDQGREGSGFVFARQRVMTNAHVVAGIDAPYVQIGGVGHAYAARVVLFDPDRDVAVLYVPGLRAPVLRFDDTAGRGDAAVVAGYPQDGGLDLQAATVANRIRATGRNIYNDASVTREIYSIRSTVRP
;
A
#
# COMPACT_ATOMS: atom_id res chain seq x y z
N MET A 1 12.14 21.13 -5.10
CA MET A 1 11.02 20.90 -6.03
C MET A 1 11.60 20.01 -7.09
N ASP A 2 11.07 18.80 -7.20
CA ASP A 2 11.59 17.80 -8.13
C ASP A 2 11.12 18.10 -9.57
N LEU A 3 11.71 17.46 -10.58
CA LEU A 3 11.31 17.57 -11.98
C LEU A 3 9.82 17.27 -12.16
N LEU A 4 9.29 16.30 -11.39
CA LEU A 4 7.86 15.98 -11.37
C LEU A 4 7.01 17.17 -10.92
N ASP A 5 7.43 17.90 -9.88
CA ASP A 5 6.73 19.10 -9.40
C ASP A 5 6.66 20.17 -10.51
N LEU A 6 7.76 20.37 -11.26
CA LEU A 6 7.82 21.37 -12.33
C LEU A 6 6.88 21.02 -13.49
N VAL A 7 6.85 19.75 -13.89
CA VAL A 7 5.95 19.27 -14.94
C VAL A 7 4.49 19.39 -14.50
N LEU A 8 4.17 18.98 -13.28
CA LEU A 8 2.81 19.09 -12.74
C LEU A 8 2.36 20.55 -12.65
N LEU A 9 3.23 21.44 -12.18
CA LEU A 9 2.92 22.87 -12.09
C LEU A 9 2.67 23.47 -13.47
N LEU A 10 3.46 23.10 -14.49
CA LEU A 10 3.21 23.51 -15.87
C LEU A 10 1.84 23.03 -16.38
N VAL A 11 1.49 21.76 -16.14
CA VAL A 11 0.19 21.22 -16.53
C VAL A 11 -0.95 21.93 -15.81
N VAL A 12 -0.82 22.17 -14.50
CA VAL A 12 -1.81 22.92 -13.70
C VAL A 12 -1.99 24.33 -14.26
N VAL A 13 -0.92 25.03 -14.60
CA VAL A 13 -0.99 26.39 -15.18
C VAL A 13 -1.69 26.39 -16.53
N LEU A 14 -1.37 25.43 -17.41
CA LEU A 14 -2.02 25.30 -18.73
C LEU A 14 -3.52 25.02 -18.60
N TYR A 15 -3.90 24.12 -17.69
CA TYR A 15 -5.32 23.80 -17.45
C TYR A 15 -6.06 24.90 -16.71
N ALA A 16 -5.41 25.62 -15.79
CA ALA A 16 -5.96 26.80 -15.14
C ALA A 16 -6.21 27.93 -16.16
N ALA A 17 -5.27 28.17 -17.08
CA ALA A 17 -5.43 29.14 -18.16
C ALA A 17 -6.57 28.74 -19.13
N SER A 18 -6.70 27.44 -19.42
CA SER A 18 -7.83 26.90 -20.18
C SER A 18 -9.16 27.11 -19.43
N GLY A 19 -9.18 26.84 -18.12
CA GLY A 19 -10.34 27.04 -17.24
C GLY A 19 -10.77 28.50 -17.11
N TYR A 20 -9.81 29.42 -17.04
CA TYR A 20 -10.06 30.86 -17.00
C TYR A 20 -10.83 31.35 -18.23
N ARG A 21 -10.53 30.78 -19.41
CA ARG A 21 -11.23 31.11 -20.65
C ARG A 21 -12.61 30.46 -20.74
N ARG A 22 -12.81 29.31 -20.10
CA ARG A 22 -14.01 28.46 -20.21
C ARG A 22 -15.10 28.79 -19.17
N GLY A 23 -14.75 29.35 -18.02
CA GLY A 23 -15.70 29.73 -16.95
C GLY A 23 -15.97 28.60 -15.93
N LEU A 24 -16.58 28.91 -14.79
CA LEU A 24 -16.79 28.00 -13.65
C LEU A 24 -17.73 26.86 -14.00
N VAL A 25 -18.84 27.14 -14.68
CA VAL A 25 -19.83 26.12 -15.08
C VAL A 25 -19.18 25.08 -16.00
N ALA A 26 -18.35 25.53 -16.94
CA ALA A 26 -17.61 24.62 -17.81
C ALA A 26 -16.54 23.83 -17.04
N GLY A 27 -15.92 24.44 -16.03
CA GLY A 27 -14.98 23.78 -15.11
C GLY A 27 -15.62 22.69 -14.24
N CYS A 28 -16.83 22.93 -13.70
CA CYS A 28 -17.54 21.93 -12.92
C CYS A 28 -18.01 20.76 -13.79
N VAL A 29 -18.52 21.04 -14.99
CA VAL A 29 -18.96 20.00 -15.92
C VAL A 29 -17.78 19.19 -16.46
N SER A 30 -16.64 19.83 -16.76
CA SER A 30 -15.44 19.12 -17.20
C SER A 30 -14.82 18.28 -16.08
N LEU A 31 -14.88 18.74 -14.82
CA LEU A 31 -14.52 17.94 -13.65
C LEU A 31 -15.44 16.73 -13.50
N ALA A 32 -16.75 16.91 -13.64
CA ALA A 32 -17.71 15.79 -13.59
C ALA A 32 -17.45 14.78 -14.72
N GLY A 33 -17.15 15.25 -15.93
CA GLY A 33 -16.76 14.39 -17.06
C GLY A 33 -15.46 13.63 -16.80
N PHE A 34 -14.47 14.29 -16.19
CA PHE A 34 -13.22 13.64 -15.80
C PHE A 34 -13.45 12.51 -14.79
N VAL A 35 -14.19 12.79 -13.71
CA VAL A 35 -14.53 11.82 -12.67
C VAL A 35 -15.34 10.66 -13.25
N GLY A 36 -16.33 10.95 -14.09
CA GLY A 36 -17.12 9.93 -14.77
C GLY A 36 -16.28 9.04 -15.69
N GLY A 37 -15.35 9.63 -16.45
CA GLY A 37 -14.42 8.89 -17.29
C GLY A 37 -13.48 8.00 -16.47
N ALA A 38 -12.91 8.51 -15.38
CA ALA A 38 -12.06 7.73 -14.48
C ALA A 38 -12.81 6.54 -13.86
N ALA A 39 -14.07 6.72 -13.47
CA ALA A 39 -14.91 5.64 -12.94
C ALA A 39 -15.13 4.53 -13.98
N VAL A 40 -15.35 4.89 -15.25
CA VAL A 40 -15.44 3.93 -16.36
C VAL A 40 -14.10 3.21 -16.54
N GLY A 41 -12.98 3.92 -16.47
CA GLY A 41 -11.65 3.33 -16.55
C GLY A 41 -11.38 2.30 -15.45
N VAL A 42 -11.73 2.61 -14.20
CA VAL A 42 -11.63 1.68 -13.06
C VAL A 42 -12.55 0.46 -13.25
N TRP A 43 -13.75 0.65 -13.81
CA TRP A 43 -14.67 -0.45 -14.09
C TRP A 43 -14.15 -1.41 -15.17
N VAL A 44 -13.45 -0.88 -16.18
CA VAL A 44 -12.86 -1.66 -17.29
C VAL A 44 -11.52 -2.31 -16.89
N LEU A 45 -10.82 -1.72 -15.93
CA LEU A 45 -9.50 -2.13 -15.46
C LEU A 45 -9.33 -3.64 -15.25
N PRO A 46 -10.18 -4.37 -14.49
CA PRO A 46 -9.97 -5.80 -14.24
C PRO A 46 -9.88 -6.63 -15.52
N TRP A 47 -10.73 -6.36 -16.52
CA TRP A 47 -10.70 -7.09 -17.79
C TRP A 47 -9.46 -6.80 -18.62
N VAL A 48 -8.91 -5.58 -18.52
CA VAL A 48 -7.69 -5.22 -19.24
C VAL A 48 -6.46 -5.81 -18.56
N MET A 49 -6.48 -5.90 -17.22
CA MET A 49 -5.37 -6.47 -16.45
C MET A 49 -5.23 -7.98 -16.62
N ASP A 50 -6.28 -8.70 -17.05
CA ASP A 50 -6.20 -10.11 -17.43
C ASP A 50 -5.34 -10.35 -18.68
N LEU A 51 -5.09 -9.31 -19.49
CA LEU A 51 -4.29 -9.38 -20.72
C LEU A 51 -2.79 -9.18 -20.47
N VAL A 52 -2.38 -8.83 -19.24
CA VAL A 52 -1.00 -8.45 -18.94
C VAL A 52 -0.45 -9.20 -17.73
N THR A 53 0.83 -9.57 -17.77
CA THR A 53 1.51 -10.24 -16.66
C THR A 53 1.65 -9.30 -15.46
N ARG A 54 1.05 -9.69 -14.34
CA ARG A 54 1.09 -8.95 -13.06
C ARG A 54 2.53 -8.70 -12.61
N GLY A 55 2.80 -7.51 -12.08
CA GLY A 55 4.12 -7.11 -11.57
C GLY A 55 5.12 -6.62 -12.63
N SER A 56 4.75 -6.63 -13.91
CA SER A 56 5.58 -6.08 -14.99
C SER A 56 5.38 -4.56 -15.16
N THR A 57 6.39 -3.86 -15.70
CA THR A 57 6.25 -2.45 -16.11
C THR A 57 5.09 -2.23 -17.08
N ALA A 58 4.83 -3.22 -17.95
CA ALA A 58 3.71 -3.20 -18.87
C ALA A 58 2.37 -3.20 -18.12
N ALA A 59 2.21 -4.00 -17.06
CA ALA A 59 0.99 -4.02 -16.25
C ALA A 59 0.72 -2.66 -15.59
N THR A 60 1.76 -2.00 -15.07
CA THR A 60 1.64 -0.66 -14.48
C THR A 60 1.23 0.38 -15.53
N VAL A 61 1.88 0.39 -16.70
CA VAL A 61 1.55 1.31 -17.78
C VAL A 61 0.12 1.08 -18.27
N THR A 62 -0.27 -0.17 -18.46
CA THR A 62 -1.62 -0.55 -18.87
C THR A 62 -2.66 -0.08 -17.85
N ALA A 63 -2.43 -0.31 -16.54
CA ALA A 63 -3.35 0.14 -15.50
C ALA A 63 -3.57 1.66 -15.52
N VAL A 64 -2.49 2.42 -15.66
CA VAL A 64 -2.53 3.89 -15.74
C VAL A 64 -3.27 4.33 -17.00
N VAL A 65 -2.96 3.75 -18.16
CA VAL A 65 -3.60 4.10 -19.43
C VAL A 65 -5.10 3.80 -19.41
N THR A 66 -5.50 2.65 -18.86
CA THR A 66 -6.91 2.23 -18.78
C THR A 66 -7.75 3.17 -17.93
N VAL A 67 -7.18 3.78 -16.89
CA VAL A 67 -7.89 4.78 -16.06
C VAL A 67 -7.80 6.18 -16.67
N LEU A 68 -6.62 6.59 -17.13
CA LEU A 68 -6.36 7.96 -17.56
C LEU A 68 -7.02 8.31 -18.90
N VAL A 69 -7.01 7.39 -19.88
CA VAL A 69 -7.55 7.66 -21.22
C VAL A 69 -9.06 7.94 -21.17
N PRO A 70 -9.90 7.10 -20.53
CA PRO A 70 -11.31 7.41 -20.36
C PRO A 70 -11.57 8.69 -19.58
N ALA A 71 -10.76 9.01 -18.57
CA ALA A 71 -10.89 10.21 -17.77
C ALA A 71 -10.62 11.50 -18.60
N VAL A 72 -9.55 11.50 -19.40
CA VAL A 72 -9.25 12.61 -20.32
C VAL A 72 -10.33 12.72 -21.41
N ALA A 73 -10.81 11.60 -21.95
CA ALA A 73 -11.89 11.60 -22.93
C ALA A 73 -13.19 12.18 -22.34
N GLY A 74 -13.55 11.77 -21.12
CA GLY A 74 -14.72 12.29 -20.38
C GLY A 74 -14.62 13.79 -20.10
N HIS A 75 -13.43 14.27 -19.72
CA HIS A 75 -13.15 15.69 -19.55
C HIS A 75 -13.41 16.50 -20.83
N GLU A 76 -12.88 16.05 -21.96
CA GLU A 76 -13.04 16.72 -23.26
C GLU A 76 -14.49 16.69 -23.76
N LEU A 77 -15.18 15.55 -23.61
CA LEU A 77 -16.58 15.41 -23.98
C LEU A 77 -17.48 16.33 -23.15
N ALA A 78 -17.29 16.34 -21.82
CA ALA A 78 -18.06 17.19 -20.92
C ALA A 78 -17.74 18.68 -21.11
N GLY A 79 -16.47 19.02 -21.38
CA GLY A 79 -16.07 20.38 -21.75
C GLY A 79 -16.79 20.87 -23.02
N ARG A 80 -16.90 20.04 -24.06
CA ARG A 80 -17.65 20.38 -25.28
C ARG A 80 -19.16 20.52 -25.03
N LEU A 81 -19.72 19.66 -24.17
CA LEU A 81 -21.12 19.75 -23.76
C LEU A 81 -21.40 21.05 -22.99
N ALA A 82 -20.50 21.43 -22.09
CA ALA A 82 -20.61 22.65 -21.31
C ALA A 82 -20.55 23.92 -22.18
N LEU A 83 -19.69 23.93 -23.21
CA LEU A 83 -19.62 25.02 -24.18
C LEU A 83 -20.93 25.18 -24.98
N ARG A 84 -21.59 24.06 -25.33
CA ARG A 84 -22.90 24.07 -26.00
C ARG A 84 -24.05 24.50 -25.06
N LEU A 85 -23.95 24.19 -23.77
CA LEU A 85 -24.91 24.67 -22.77
C LEU A 85 -24.74 26.17 -22.52
N ARG A 86 -23.49 26.65 -22.47
CA ARG A 86 -23.15 28.06 -22.26
C ARG A 86 -23.61 28.95 -23.41
N SER A 87 -23.52 28.50 -24.67
CA SER A 87 -24.01 29.27 -25.82
C SER A 87 -25.53 29.51 -25.81
N ARG A 88 -26.29 28.80 -24.97
CA ARG A 88 -27.73 29.05 -24.74
C ARG A 88 -28.03 29.98 -23.56
N LEU A 89 -27.02 30.28 -22.73
CA LEU A 89 -27.16 31.08 -21.50
C LEU A 89 -26.50 32.46 -21.61
N GLU A 90 -25.68 32.72 -22.64
CA GLU A 90 -25.10 34.05 -22.88
C GLU A 90 -26.14 35.01 -23.49
N GLY A 91 -26.99 35.55 -22.61
CA GLY A 91 -27.88 36.70 -22.85
C GLY A 91 -27.71 37.87 -21.88
N ALA A 92 -26.92 37.76 -20.79
CA ALA A 92 -26.79 38.86 -19.83
C ALA A 92 -25.50 38.75 -18.98
N GLY A 93 -24.67 39.79 -18.94
CA GLY A 93 -23.67 39.96 -17.87
C GLY A 93 -22.40 40.73 -18.27
N GLY A 94 -22.16 41.88 -17.63
CA GLY A 94 -20.97 42.72 -17.82
C GLY A 94 -19.65 42.14 -17.27
N GLY A 95 -18.53 42.84 -17.57
CA GLY A 95 -17.15 42.32 -17.46
C GLY A 95 -16.69 41.78 -16.10
N SER A 96 -17.21 42.27 -14.98
CA SER A 96 -16.79 41.82 -13.64
C SER A 96 -17.30 40.43 -13.27
N VAL A 97 -18.51 40.06 -13.72
CA VAL A 97 -19.07 38.71 -13.49
C VAL A 97 -18.28 37.66 -14.28
N ARG A 98 -17.75 38.06 -15.44
CA ARG A 98 -16.94 37.20 -16.32
C ARG A 98 -15.55 36.91 -15.75
N ALA A 99 -14.95 37.85 -15.02
CA ALA A 99 -13.68 37.65 -14.35
C ALA A 99 -13.79 36.67 -13.17
N VAL A 100 -14.86 36.79 -12.36
CA VAL A 100 -15.13 35.86 -11.25
C VAL A 100 -15.44 34.45 -11.76
N ASP A 101 -16.23 34.33 -12.83
CA ASP A 101 -16.51 33.05 -13.49
C ASP A 101 -15.23 32.41 -14.07
N GLY A 102 -14.33 33.21 -14.66
CA GLY A 102 -13.02 32.76 -15.12
C GLY A 102 -12.13 32.25 -13.98
N ILE A 103 -12.03 32.99 -12.87
CA ILE A 103 -11.24 32.56 -11.69
C ILE A 103 -11.78 31.24 -11.14
N GLY A 104 -13.10 31.09 -11.05
CA GLY A 104 -13.74 29.85 -10.63
C GLY A 104 -13.44 28.66 -11.57
N GLY A 105 -13.49 28.89 -12.89
CA GLY A 105 -13.14 27.88 -13.88
C GLY A 105 -11.66 27.48 -13.85
N ALA A 106 -10.76 28.43 -13.59
CA ALA A 106 -9.33 28.16 -13.42
C ALA A 106 -9.06 27.30 -12.17
N ALA A 107 -9.67 27.67 -11.04
CA ALA A 107 -9.55 26.92 -9.79
C ALA A 107 -10.10 25.50 -9.91
N ALA A 108 -11.29 25.32 -10.50
CA ALA A 108 -11.88 24.00 -10.70
C ALA A 108 -11.02 23.07 -11.56
N ASN A 109 -10.44 23.58 -12.66
CA ASN A 109 -9.56 22.78 -13.51
C ASN A 109 -8.19 22.50 -12.86
N ALA A 110 -7.64 23.45 -12.10
CA ALA A 110 -6.42 23.22 -11.33
C ALA A 110 -6.62 22.09 -10.31
N VAL A 111 -7.73 22.13 -9.56
CA VAL A 111 -8.12 21.08 -8.62
C VAL A 111 -8.33 19.75 -9.34
N ALA A 112 -9.00 19.74 -10.49
CA ALA A 112 -9.18 18.53 -11.29
C ALA A 112 -7.84 17.86 -11.61
N VAL A 113 -6.90 18.61 -12.19
CA VAL A 113 -5.56 18.13 -12.56
C VAL A 113 -4.79 17.60 -11.36
N LEU A 114 -4.84 18.29 -10.22
CA LEU A 114 -4.17 17.85 -9.00
C LEU A 114 -4.73 16.52 -8.50
N ILE A 115 -6.06 16.33 -8.53
CA ILE A 115 -6.69 15.06 -8.18
C ILE A 115 -6.28 13.96 -9.16
N VAL A 116 -6.23 14.25 -10.47
CA VAL A 116 -5.77 13.27 -11.48
C VAL A 116 -4.34 12.82 -11.18
N ALA A 117 -3.45 13.79 -10.98
CA ALA A 117 -2.04 13.54 -10.73
C ALA A 117 -1.84 12.73 -9.45
N TRP A 118 -2.62 13.04 -8.42
CA TRP A 118 -2.61 12.31 -7.15
C TRP A 118 -3.09 10.86 -7.31
N VAL A 119 -4.20 10.62 -8.01
CA VAL A 119 -4.67 9.25 -8.29
C VAL A 119 -3.65 8.49 -9.12
N ALA A 120 -3.11 9.10 -10.19
CA ALA A 120 -2.07 8.48 -11.01
C ALA A 120 -0.82 8.14 -10.19
N ALA A 121 -0.40 9.03 -9.28
CA ALA A 121 0.71 8.81 -8.38
C ALA A 121 0.48 7.66 -7.40
N SER A 122 -0.76 7.48 -6.89
CA SER A 122 -1.08 6.35 -6.02
C SER A 122 -0.89 4.99 -6.71
N VAL A 123 -1.22 4.91 -8.00
CA VAL A 123 -1.05 3.69 -8.81
C VAL A 123 0.42 3.50 -9.21
N LEU A 124 1.08 4.57 -9.62
CA LEU A 124 2.49 4.54 -10.03
C LEU A 124 3.46 4.36 -8.86
N GLY A 125 3.08 4.76 -7.65
CA GLY A 125 3.86 4.58 -6.42
C GLY A 125 3.99 3.11 -6.00
N ALA A 126 3.08 2.25 -6.45
CA ALA A 126 3.17 0.79 -6.27
C ALA A 126 4.02 0.09 -7.35
N SER A 127 4.61 0.84 -8.28
CA SER A 127 5.44 0.31 -9.38
C SER A 127 6.79 -0.22 -8.89
N SER A 128 7.29 -1.27 -9.53
CA SER A 128 8.61 -1.85 -9.29
C SER A 128 9.78 -0.95 -9.72
N SER A 129 9.52 0.23 -10.29
CA SER A 129 10.57 1.16 -10.76
C SER A 129 11.04 2.10 -9.65
N PRO A 130 12.31 2.02 -9.22
CA PRO A 130 12.86 2.91 -8.19
C PRO A 130 12.83 4.39 -8.58
N VAL A 131 12.97 4.70 -9.87
CA VAL A 131 13.01 6.08 -10.37
C VAL A 131 11.65 6.75 -10.23
N VAL A 132 10.58 6.04 -10.58
CA VAL A 132 9.21 6.57 -10.53
C VAL A 132 8.74 6.71 -9.08
N THR A 133 9.03 5.71 -8.25
CA THR A 133 8.66 5.72 -6.83
C THR A 133 9.40 6.82 -6.06
N THR A 134 10.69 7.05 -6.34
CA THR A 134 11.45 8.15 -5.74
C THR A 134 10.92 9.52 -6.15
N ALA A 135 10.64 9.73 -7.45
CA ALA A 135 10.11 11.01 -7.95
C ALA A 135 8.72 11.35 -7.35
N ILE A 136 7.85 10.35 -7.18
CA ILE A 136 6.54 10.53 -6.54
C ILE A 136 6.72 10.86 -5.05
N ARG A 137 7.61 10.14 -4.37
CA ARG A 137 7.85 10.29 -2.93
C ARG A 137 8.44 11.66 -2.57
N ASP A 138 9.32 12.20 -3.41
CA ASP A 138 9.99 13.49 -3.17
C ASP A 138 9.14 14.70 -3.65
N SER A 139 7.98 14.46 -4.27
CA SER A 139 7.10 15.51 -4.79
C SER A 139 6.39 16.28 -3.67
N LYS A 140 6.69 17.58 -3.58
CA LYS A 140 6.05 18.48 -2.62
C LYS A 140 4.61 18.79 -3.01
N LEU A 141 4.32 18.85 -4.31
CA LEU A 141 2.96 19.14 -4.82
C LEU A 141 2.00 18.00 -4.51
N LEU A 142 2.40 16.76 -4.77
CA LEU A 142 1.56 15.59 -4.48
C LEU A 142 1.36 15.39 -2.96
N GLY A 143 2.40 15.63 -2.16
CA GLY A 143 2.30 15.63 -0.69
C GLY A 143 1.30 16.67 -0.18
N ALA A 144 1.35 17.91 -0.68
CA ALA A 144 0.40 18.96 -0.26
C ALA A 144 -1.06 18.65 -0.65
N VAL A 145 -1.29 17.96 -1.77
CA VAL A 145 -2.63 17.52 -2.18
C VAL A 145 -3.15 16.41 -1.26
N GLN A 146 -2.28 15.49 -0.84
CA GLN A 146 -2.60 14.45 0.13
C GLN A 146 -2.99 15.05 1.48
N ASP A 147 -2.21 16.01 2.00
CA ASP A 147 -2.47 16.65 3.30
C ASP A 147 -3.77 17.46 3.33
N ALA A 148 -4.24 17.92 2.17
CA ALA A 148 -5.47 18.69 2.01
C ALA A 148 -6.72 17.83 1.79
N MET A 149 -6.57 16.52 1.53
CA MET A 149 -7.69 15.61 1.35
C MET A 149 -8.34 15.26 2.70
N PRO A 150 -9.68 15.30 2.84
CA PRO A 150 -10.34 14.92 4.09
C PRO A 150 -10.12 13.44 4.42
N ASP A 151 -9.68 13.14 5.64
CA ASP A 151 -9.53 11.76 6.16
C ASP A 151 -10.84 10.96 6.15
N THR A 152 -11.99 11.66 6.10
CA THR A 152 -13.32 11.05 6.05
C THR A 152 -13.71 10.74 4.61
N THR A 153 -13.38 9.53 4.16
CA THR A 153 -13.70 9.10 2.81
C THR A 153 -15.18 8.73 2.66
N PRO A 154 -15.93 9.26 1.67
CA PRO A 154 -17.28 8.81 1.36
C PRO A 154 -17.30 7.36 0.86
N ALA A 155 -18.36 6.60 1.20
CA ALA A 155 -18.52 5.17 0.90
C ALA A 155 -18.44 4.76 -0.59
N TRP A 156 -18.45 5.70 -1.53
CA TRP A 156 -18.22 5.41 -2.96
C TRP A 156 -16.73 5.25 -3.32
N PHE A 157 -15.83 5.95 -2.61
CA PHE A 157 -14.39 5.86 -2.81
C PHE A 157 -13.83 4.54 -2.26
N SER A 158 -14.36 4.09 -1.11
CA SER A 158 -14.08 2.75 -0.55
C SER A 158 -14.45 1.64 -1.55
N ARG A 159 -15.55 1.77 -2.29
CA ARG A 159 -15.93 0.79 -3.33
C ARG A 159 -14.97 0.77 -4.52
N ALA A 160 -14.45 1.93 -4.93
CA ALA A 160 -13.46 2.03 -6.00
C ALA A 160 -12.08 1.50 -5.58
N THR A 161 -11.65 1.79 -4.34
CA THR A 161 -10.41 1.23 -3.79
C THR A 161 -10.51 -0.25 -3.52
N SER A 162 -11.65 -0.77 -3.04
CA SER A 162 -11.88 -2.22 -2.90
C SER A 162 -11.84 -2.98 -4.23
N ALA A 163 -12.29 -2.35 -5.33
CA ALA A 163 -12.16 -2.92 -6.67
C ALA A 163 -10.69 -2.96 -7.15
N LEU A 164 -9.88 -1.95 -6.78
CA LEU A 164 -8.43 -1.95 -6.98
C LEU A 164 -7.73 -2.99 -6.09
N THR A 165 -8.19 -3.20 -4.86
CA THR A 165 -7.69 -4.24 -3.95
C THR A 165 -7.96 -5.64 -4.49
N ALA A 166 -9.15 -5.88 -5.06
CA ALA A 166 -9.52 -7.14 -5.71
C ALA A 166 -8.65 -7.48 -6.94
N ALA A 167 -8.00 -6.47 -7.55
CA ALA A 167 -7.02 -6.65 -8.62
C ALA A 167 -5.59 -6.99 -8.14
N GLY A 168 -5.39 -7.21 -6.83
CA GLY A 168 -4.15 -7.76 -6.26
C GLY A 168 -3.22 -6.76 -5.59
N PHE A 169 -3.73 -5.64 -5.09
CA PHE A 169 -2.93 -4.62 -4.38
C PHE A 169 -3.28 -4.60 -2.88
N PRO A 170 -2.44 -5.16 -1.99
CA PRO A 170 -2.70 -5.17 -0.55
C PRO A 170 -2.55 -3.77 0.06
N GLN A 171 -3.62 -3.22 0.63
CA GLN A 171 -3.55 -2.04 1.51
C GLN A 171 -3.24 -2.51 2.94
N VAL A 172 -2.01 -2.96 3.19
CA VAL A 172 -1.63 -3.32 4.57
C VAL A 172 -1.11 -2.09 5.33
N PHE A 173 -0.66 -1.06 4.63
CA PHE A 173 -0.22 0.20 5.22
C PHE A 173 -0.64 1.37 4.33
N ASN A 174 -1.12 2.46 4.95
CA ASN A 174 -1.41 3.71 4.27
C ASN A 174 -0.11 4.21 3.61
N PRO A 175 -0.01 4.30 2.27
CA PRO A 175 1.24 4.64 1.58
C PRO A 175 1.75 6.06 1.86
N PHE A 176 0.97 6.87 2.57
CA PHE A 176 1.28 8.25 2.95
C PHE A 176 1.48 8.44 4.45
N GLU A 177 1.33 7.41 5.28
CA GLU A 177 1.85 7.47 6.65
C GLU A 177 3.38 7.44 6.55
N ASN A 178 4.03 8.51 7.02
CA ASN A 178 5.48 8.62 7.11
C ASN A 178 6.08 7.28 7.56
N GLU A 179 6.78 6.58 6.65
CA GLU A 179 7.50 5.34 6.91
C GLU A 179 8.37 5.53 8.17
N PRO A 180 7.92 5.08 9.37
CA PRO A 180 8.53 5.50 10.63
C PRO A 180 9.97 5.03 10.75
N ALA A 181 10.31 3.98 9.99
CA ALA A 181 11.60 3.32 9.95
C ALA A 181 12.69 4.10 9.18
N ALA A 182 12.34 5.00 8.27
CA ALA A 182 13.35 5.78 7.53
C ALA A 182 14.14 6.75 8.43
N GLY A 183 13.55 7.15 9.57
CA GLY A 183 14.12 8.09 10.54
C GLY A 183 15.04 7.48 11.60
N VAL A 184 15.37 6.18 11.51
CA VAL A 184 16.37 5.53 12.38
C VAL A 184 17.58 5.05 11.59
N ALA A 185 18.70 4.85 12.27
CA ALA A 185 19.96 4.42 11.67
C ALA A 185 19.78 3.13 10.86
N GLN A 186 20.52 3.01 9.74
CA GLN A 186 20.59 1.75 9.02
C GLN A 186 21.14 0.66 9.95
N PRO A 187 20.58 -0.57 9.90
CA PRO A 187 21.07 -1.66 10.72
C PRO A 187 22.54 -1.96 10.41
N SER A 188 23.37 -2.09 11.45
CA SER A 188 24.75 -2.58 11.31
C SER A 188 24.75 -4.11 11.35
N GLY A 189 25.58 -4.75 10.51
CA GLY A 189 25.84 -6.18 10.56
C GLY A 189 26.37 -6.66 11.91
N ASP A 190 27.02 -5.78 12.69
CA ASP A 190 27.48 -6.07 14.05
C ASP A 190 26.34 -6.42 15.02
N SER A 191 25.09 -6.06 14.67
CA SER A 191 23.89 -6.41 15.44
C SER A 191 23.58 -7.91 15.39
N VAL A 192 24.06 -8.62 14.36
CA VAL A 192 23.92 -10.08 14.24
C VAL A 192 25.02 -10.76 15.05
N THR A 193 24.82 -10.76 16.37
CA THR A 193 25.78 -11.34 17.31
C THR A 193 25.79 -12.87 17.28
N ALA A 194 26.86 -13.48 17.81
CA ALA A 194 26.94 -14.93 17.95
C ALA A 194 25.84 -15.49 18.86
N SER A 195 25.45 -14.75 19.91
CA SER A 195 24.36 -15.13 20.81
C SER A 195 23.00 -15.10 20.09
N ALA A 196 22.71 -14.04 19.34
CA ALA A 196 21.49 -13.94 18.53
C ALA A 196 21.43 -15.06 17.47
N THR A 197 22.54 -15.33 16.80
CA THR A 197 22.66 -16.42 15.81
C THR A 197 22.38 -17.78 16.44
N ASN A 198 22.96 -18.07 17.60
CA ASN A 198 22.74 -19.34 18.31
C ASN A 198 21.30 -19.46 18.81
N ALA A 199 20.74 -18.38 19.37
CA ALA A 199 19.35 -18.35 19.82
C ALA A 199 18.37 -18.63 18.66
N ALA A 200 18.59 -17.99 17.51
CA ALA A 200 17.80 -18.23 16.31
C ALA A 200 17.91 -19.69 15.86
N ARG A 201 19.12 -20.21 15.64
CA ARG A 201 19.34 -21.61 15.21
C ARG A 201 18.62 -22.65 16.06
N LEU A 202 18.55 -22.43 17.37
CA LEU A 202 17.99 -23.40 18.32
C LEU A 202 16.50 -23.20 18.60
N SER A 203 15.94 -22.01 18.33
CA SER A 203 14.62 -21.62 18.85
C SER A 203 13.69 -21.02 17.80
N THR A 204 14.18 -20.67 16.61
CA THR A 204 13.34 -20.38 15.45
C THR A 204 13.04 -21.68 14.72
N VAL A 205 11.88 -21.69 14.07
CA VAL A 205 11.39 -22.87 13.38
C VAL A 205 10.86 -22.49 12.01
N LYS A 206 11.14 -23.34 11.02
CA LYS A 206 10.46 -23.32 9.73
C LYS A 206 9.13 -24.02 9.89
N ILE A 207 8.07 -23.41 9.36
CA ILE A 207 6.71 -23.93 9.39
C ILE A 207 6.31 -24.24 7.96
N GLU A 208 5.82 -25.45 7.74
CA GLU A 208 5.43 -25.93 6.42
C GLU A 208 4.08 -26.62 6.51
N GLY A 209 3.29 -26.55 5.45
CA GLY A 209 2.06 -27.32 5.33
C GLY A 209 1.45 -27.16 3.95
N SER A 210 0.33 -27.83 3.71
CA SER A 210 -0.43 -27.70 2.48
C SER A 210 -1.86 -27.25 2.75
N SER A 211 -2.39 -26.47 1.83
CA SER A 211 -3.79 -26.07 1.75
C SER A 211 -4.26 -26.36 0.33
N GLY A 212 -4.87 -27.53 0.11
CA GLY A 212 -5.14 -28.04 -1.24
C GLY A 212 -3.83 -28.34 -1.99
N ASP A 213 -3.71 -27.84 -3.22
CA ASP A 213 -2.52 -28.05 -4.07
C ASP A 213 -1.39 -27.04 -3.84
N GLN A 214 -1.56 -26.09 -2.91
CA GLN A 214 -0.57 -25.07 -2.61
C GLN A 214 0.17 -25.39 -1.30
N GLY A 215 1.50 -25.52 -1.41
CA GLY A 215 2.39 -25.49 -0.27
C GLY A 215 2.40 -24.11 0.38
N ARG A 216 2.45 -24.08 1.70
CA ARG A 216 2.56 -22.87 2.51
C ARG A 216 3.78 -22.99 3.40
N GLU A 217 4.51 -21.90 3.49
CA GLU A 217 5.73 -21.80 4.27
C GLU A 217 5.70 -20.55 5.15
N GLY A 218 6.46 -20.60 6.23
CA GLY A 218 6.66 -19.45 7.09
C GLY A 218 7.64 -19.72 8.20
N SER A 219 7.78 -18.72 9.06
CA SER A 219 8.67 -18.74 10.21
C SER A 219 7.88 -18.69 11.50
N GLY A 220 8.45 -19.24 12.56
CA GLY A 220 7.95 -19.08 13.92
C GLY A 220 9.06 -19.20 14.94
N PHE A 221 8.70 -19.09 16.21
CA PHE A 221 9.66 -19.24 17.30
C PHE A 221 9.03 -19.89 18.53
N VAL A 222 9.86 -20.58 19.29
CA VAL A 222 9.47 -21.28 20.51
C VAL A 222 9.41 -20.30 21.67
N PHE A 223 8.19 -19.95 22.10
CA PHE A 223 7.95 -19.00 23.21
C PHE A 223 7.54 -19.70 24.51
N ALA A 224 7.22 -20.99 24.46
CA ALA A 224 6.99 -21.84 25.62
C ALA A 224 7.25 -23.31 25.27
N ARG A 225 7.32 -24.18 26.28
CA ARG A 225 7.51 -25.62 26.08
C ARG A 225 6.46 -26.17 25.11
N GLN A 226 6.91 -26.81 24.03
CA GLN A 226 6.04 -27.41 23.00
C GLN A 226 5.05 -26.40 22.38
N ARG A 227 5.39 -25.11 22.38
CA ARG A 227 4.54 -24.04 21.86
C ARG A 227 5.35 -23.12 20.95
N VAL A 228 4.86 -22.97 19.73
CA VAL A 228 5.44 -22.08 18.71
C VAL A 228 4.45 -20.96 18.44
N MET A 229 4.95 -19.74 18.35
CA MET A 229 4.19 -18.59 17.87
C MET A 229 4.60 -18.28 16.44
N THR A 230 3.61 -17.92 15.62
CA THR A 230 3.78 -17.51 14.21
C THR A 230 2.65 -16.55 13.84
N ASN A 231 2.63 -16.09 12.59
CA ASN A 231 1.52 -15.33 12.06
C ASN A 231 0.34 -16.23 11.71
N ALA A 232 -0.89 -15.71 11.86
CA ALA A 232 -2.08 -16.46 11.51
C ALA A 232 -2.15 -16.75 10.01
N HIS A 233 -1.71 -15.82 9.17
CA HIS A 233 -1.68 -16.02 7.72
C HIS A 233 -0.79 -17.18 7.27
N VAL A 234 0.26 -17.53 8.03
CA VAL A 234 1.16 -18.65 7.71
C VAL A 234 0.40 -19.97 7.74
N VAL A 235 -0.49 -20.15 8.72
CA VAL A 235 -1.21 -21.41 8.93
C VAL A 235 -2.67 -21.37 8.49
N ALA A 236 -3.13 -20.26 7.91
CA ALA A 236 -4.48 -20.12 7.39
C ALA A 236 -4.74 -21.17 6.28
N GLY A 237 -5.75 -22.02 6.50
CA GLY A 237 -6.13 -23.09 5.57
C GLY A 237 -5.26 -24.34 5.63
N ILE A 238 -4.28 -24.42 6.55
CA ILE A 238 -3.46 -25.62 6.74
C ILE A 238 -4.10 -26.52 7.80
N ASP A 239 -4.45 -27.75 7.43
CA ASP A 239 -5.04 -28.72 8.36
C ASP A 239 -4.01 -29.34 9.32
N ALA A 240 -2.81 -29.63 8.81
CA ALA A 240 -1.75 -30.32 9.56
C ALA A 240 -0.37 -29.70 9.26
N PRO A 241 -0.02 -28.58 9.93
CA PRO A 241 1.30 -27.97 9.77
C PRO A 241 2.40 -28.83 10.40
N TYR A 242 3.60 -28.76 9.84
CA TYR A 242 4.84 -29.31 10.38
C TYR A 242 5.81 -28.20 10.74
N VAL A 243 6.67 -28.49 11.70
CA VAL A 243 7.63 -27.53 12.26
C VAL A 243 9.01 -28.15 12.28
N GLN A 244 10.03 -27.43 11.80
CA GLN A 244 11.44 -27.85 11.82
C GLN A 244 12.31 -26.82 12.53
N ILE A 245 13.04 -27.24 13.56
CA ILE A 245 13.95 -26.36 14.32
C ILE A 245 15.14 -26.00 13.43
N GLY A 246 15.46 -24.70 13.32
CA GLY A 246 16.58 -24.26 12.49
C GLY A 246 16.37 -24.49 10.98
N GLY A 247 15.16 -24.91 10.56
CA GLY A 247 14.82 -25.23 9.17
C GLY A 247 15.50 -26.48 8.62
N VAL A 248 15.97 -27.36 9.49
CA VAL A 248 16.67 -28.60 9.11
C VAL A 248 16.28 -29.76 10.03
N GLY A 249 16.45 -30.99 9.54
CA GLY A 249 16.33 -32.20 10.35
C GLY A 249 14.89 -32.67 10.55
N HIS A 250 14.54 -33.03 11.79
CA HIS A 250 13.26 -33.69 12.08
C HIS A 250 12.08 -32.72 12.01
N ALA A 251 11.08 -33.07 11.22
CA ALA A 251 9.80 -32.37 11.15
C ALA A 251 8.85 -32.87 12.25
N TYR A 252 8.38 -31.95 13.08
CA TYR A 252 7.41 -32.23 14.14
C TYR A 252 6.00 -31.89 13.65
N ALA A 253 5.06 -32.81 13.79
CA ALA A 253 3.65 -32.50 13.54
C ALA A 253 3.16 -31.46 14.56
N ALA A 254 2.40 -30.48 14.09
CA ALA A 254 1.89 -29.40 14.89
C ALA A 254 0.37 -29.25 14.74
N ARG A 255 -0.25 -28.64 15.75
CA ARG A 255 -1.68 -28.32 15.74
C ARG A 255 -1.88 -26.87 16.11
N VAL A 256 -2.67 -26.15 15.34
CA VAL A 256 -3.10 -24.79 15.70
C VAL A 256 -3.99 -24.88 16.95
N VAL A 257 -3.58 -24.23 18.04
CA VAL A 257 -4.33 -24.17 19.31
C VAL A 257 -4.81 -22.76 19.66
N LEU A 258 -4.30 -21.75 18.97
CA LEU A 258 -4.85 -20.40 18.94
C LEU A 258 -4.69 -19.86 17.52
N PHE A 259 -5.74 -19.22 17.03
CA PHE A 259 -5.76 -18.56 15.74
C PHE A 259 -6.51 -17.24 15.91
N ASP A 260 -5.78 -16.13 15.85
CA ASP A 260 -6.31 -14.77 15.95
C ASP A 260 -6.09 -14.06 14.60
N PRO A 261 -7.11 -14.03 13.72
CA PRO A 261 -7.00 -13.39 12.42
C PRO A 261 -6.92 -11.87 12.52
N ASP A 262 -7.42 -11.29 13.62
CA ASP A 262 -7.45 -9.86 13.84
C ASP A 262 -6.08 -9.35 14.28
N ARG A 263 -5.29 -10.11 15.04
CA ARG A 263 -3.91 -9.75 15.39
C ARG A 263 -2.85 -10.33 14.44
N ASP A 264 -3.26 -11.18 13.50
CA ASP A 264 -2.37 -11.98 12.67
C ASP A 264 -1.39 -12.82 13.51
N VAL A 265 -1.92 -13.50 14.53
CA VAL A 265 -1.16 -14.36 15.46
C VAL A 265 -1.76 -15.75 15.51
N ALA A 266 -0.92 -16.78 15.43
CA ALA A 266 -1.27 -18.15 15.73
C ALA A 266 -0.30 -18.78 16.73
N VAL A 267 -0.83 -19.70 17.54
CA VAL A 267 -0.03 -20.56 18.43
C VAL A 267 -0.21 -22.00 18.00
N LEU A 268 0.92 -22.68 17.80
CA LEU A 268 0.98 -24.09 17.48
C LEU A 268 1.37 -24.89 18.72
N TYR A 269 0.65 -25.96 18.98
CA TYR A 269 1.08 -27.03 19.86
C TYR A 269 1.90 -28.04 19.07
N VAL A 270 3.13 -28.29 19.52
CA VAL A 270 4.08 -29.19 18.85
C VAL A 270 4.54 -30.27 19.85
N PRO A 271 3.84 -31.42 19.94
CA PRO A 271 4.19 -32.49 20.86
C PRO A 271 5.63 -32.97 20.65
N GLY A 272 6.38 -33.16 21.74
CA GLY A 272 7.75 -33.67 21.67
C GLY A 272 8.81 -32.65 21.24
N LEU A 273 8.44 -31.42 20.87
CA LEU A 273 9.39 -30.36 20.51
C LEU A 273 10.34 -30.05 21.69
N ARG A 274 11.65 -30.15 21.44
CA ARG A 274 12.74 -29.86 22.40
C ARG A 274 13.62 -28.74 21.85
N ALA A 275 13.31 -27.51 22.26
CA ALA A 275 14.05 -26.31 21.90
C ALA A 275 14.07 -25.34 23.09
N PRO A 276 15.12 -24.49 23.22
CA PRO A 276 15.11 -23.38 24.16
C PRO A 276 13.94 -22.43 23.89
N VAL A 277 13.45 -21.78 24.95
CA VAL A 277 12.37 -20.81 24.86
C VAL A 277 12.95 -19.41 24.70
N LEU A 278 12.51 -18.67 23.68
CA LEU A 278 12.75 -17.24 23.56
C LEU A 278 11.78 -16.48 24.46
N ARG A 279 12.31 -15.54 25.24
CA ARG A 279 11.52 -14.67 26.11
C ARG A 279 11.16 -13.40 25.36
N PHE A 280 9.96 -12.88 25.61
CA PHE A 280 9.58 -11.57 25.12
C PHE A 280 10.35 -10.47 25.85
N ASP A 281 10.74 -9.45 25.08
CA ASP A 281 11.27 -8.18 25.57
C ASP A 281 10.20 -7.11 25.30
N ASP A 282 9.74 -6.45 26.37
CA ASP A 282 8.73 -5.39 26.34
C ASP A 282 9.33 -3.99 26.48
N THR A 283 10.67 -3.89 26.50
CA THR A 283 11.42 -2.66 26.78
C THR A 283 12.04 -2.01 25.54
N ALA A 284 11.92 -2.65 24.37
CA ALA A 284 12.51 -2.17 23.12
C ALA A 284 12.09 -0.72 22.81
N GLY A 285 13.09 0.14 22.58
CA GLY A 285 12.98 1.56 22.29
C GLY A 285 13.48 1.92 20.89
N ARG A 286 13.23 3.17 20.50
CA ARG A 286 13.70 3.71 19.22
C ARG A 286 15.23 3.73 19.17
N GLY A 287 15.79 3.15 18.12
CA GLY A 287 17.23 3.08 17.88
C GLY A 287 17.88 1.78 18.34
N ASP A 288 17.15 0.92 19.06
CA ASP A 288 17.69 -0.35 19.56
C ASP A 288 18.04 -1.29 18.41
N ALA A 289 19.18 -1.99 18.58
CA ALA A 289 19.60 -3.02 17.66
C ALA A 289 18.75 -4.28 17.84
N ALA A 290 18.33 -4.86 16.73
CA ALA A 290 17.52 -6.07 16.68
C ALA A 290 18.01 -6.98 15.54
N VAL A 291 17.48 -8.22 15.52
CA VAL A 291 17.75 -9.18 14.45
C VAL A 291 16.42 -9.80 14.03
N VAL A 292 16.14 -9.77 12.73
CA VAL A 292 15.05 -10.53 12.11
C VAL A 292 15.61 -11.89 11.73
N ALA A 293 14.95 -12.96 12.18
CA ALA A 293 15.35 -14.33 11.88
C ALA A 293 14.18 -15.08 11.26
N GLY A 294 14.41 -15.76 10.13
CA GLY A 294 13.36 -16.49 9.42
C GLY A 294 13.90 -17.39 8.30
N TYR A 295 12.99 -17.87 7.46
CA TYR A 295 13.24 -18.83 6.38
C TYR A 295 12.64 -18.31 5.07
N PRO A 296 13.26 -17.31 4.42
CA PRO A 296 12.71 -16.71 3.21
C PRO A 296 12.82 -17.68 2.02
N GLN A 297 11.82 -17.66 1.13
CA GLN A 297 11.83 -18.38 -0.16
C GLN A 297 12.15 -19.88 -0.05
N ASP A 298 11.50 -20.58 0.88
CA ASP A 298 11.75 -22.00 1.20
C ASP A 298 13.19 -22.32 1.66
N GLY A 299 13.99 -21.28 1.93
CA GLY A 299 15.41 -21.38 2.18
C GLY A 299 15.79 -21.79 3.60
N GLY A 300 17.11 -21.77 3.85
CA GLY A 300 17.66 -21.94 5.18
C GLY A 300 17.42 -20.74 6.09
N LEU A 301 17.81 -20.88 7.36
CA LEU A 301 17.76 -19.78 8.33
C LEU A 301 18.57 -18.57 7.82
N ASP A 302 17.89 -17.45 7.66
CA ASP A 302 18.45 -16.15 7.31
C ASP A 302 18.31 -15.18 8.49
N LEU A 303 19.37 -14.42 8.77
CA LEU A 303 19.40 -13.42 9.82
C LEU A 303 19.71 -12.06 9.22
N GLN A 304 18.83 -11.10 9.46
CA GLN A 304 18.96 -9.73 8.96
C GLN A 304 19.05 -8.78 10.15
N ALA A 305 20.05 -7.90 10.13
CA ALA A 305 20.15 -6.84 11.11
C ALA A 305 18.92 -5.94 11.01
N ALA A 306 18.44 -5.47 12.16
CA ALA A 306 17.30 -4.57 12.25
C ALA A 306 17.57 -3.45 13.26
N THR A 307 16.90 -2.31 13.05
CA THR A 307 16.88 -1.20 14.01
C THR A 307 15.43 -0.92 14.36
N VAL A 308 15.11 -0.88 15.65
CA VAL A 308 13.76 -0.54 16.12
C VAL A 308 13.49 0.93 15.83
N ALA A 309 12.38 1.20 15.13
CA ALA A 309 12.03 2.54 14.72
C ALA A 309 11.11 3.22 15.74
N ASN A 310 9.88 2.73 15.86
CA ASN A 310 8.87 3.30 16.75
C ASN A 310 7.87 2.21 17.17
N ARG A 311 7.30 2.38 18.36
CA ARG A 311 6.09 1.66 18.79
C ARG A 311 4.88 2.49 18.38
N ILE A 312 4.04 1.95 17.51
CA ILE A 312 2.88 2.67 16.96
C ILE A 312 1.61 1.85 17.12
N ARG A 313 0.46 2.54 17.20
CA ARG A 313 -0.85 1.92 17.05
C ARG A 313 -1.29 2.04 15.59
N ALA A 314 -1.05 0.99 14.82
CA ALA A 314 -1.41 0.92 13.42
C ALA A 314 -2.84 0.40 13.26
N THR A 315 -3.64 1.04 12.40
CA THR A 315 -4.97 0.55 12.05
C THR A 315 -4.94 0.00 10.63
N GLY A 316 -5.35 -1.25 10.46
CA GLY A 316 -5.35 -1.94 9.18
C GLY A 316 -6.42 -3.02 9.11
N ARG A 317 -6.53 -3.69 7.97
CA ARG A 317 -7.46 -4.82 7.82
C ARG A 317 -6.93 -6.08 8.53
N ASN A 318 -7.82 -7.01 8.86
CA ASN A 318 -7.42 -8.36 9.30
C ASN A 318 -7.01 -9.25 8.12
N ILE A 319 -6.54 -10.48 8.39
CA ILE A 319 -6.02 -11.37 7.34
C ILE A 319 -7.06 -11.78 6.27
N TYR A 320 -8.35 -11.64 6.58
CA TYR A 320 -9.47 -11.94 5.66
C TYR A 320 -10.04 -10.69 5.00
N ASN A 321 -9.51 -9.50 5.32
CA ASN A 321 -9.98 -8.21 4.83
C ASN A 321 -11.47 -7.91 5.10
N ASP A 322 -12.08 -8.47 6.16
CA ASP A 322 -13.50 -8.26 6.49
C ASP A 322 -13.70 -7.27 7.67
N ALA A 323 -12.72 -7.11 8.55
CA ALA A 323 -12.74 -6.17 9.69
C ALA A 323 -11.59 -5.16 9.67
N SER A 324 -11.80 -3.99 10.31
CA SER A 324 -10.75 -3.01 10.61
C SER A 324 -10.28 -3.21 12.04
N VAL A 325 -8.96 -3.31 12.24
CA VAL A 325 -8.36 -3.66 13.53
C VAL A 325 -7.22 -2.70 13.84
N THR A 326 -7.18 -2.20 15.07
CA THR A 326 -6.05 -1.42 15.59
C THR A 326 -5.13 -2.32 16.39
N ARG A 327 -3.84 -2.30 16.05
CA ARG A 327 -2.79 -3.13 16.65
C ARG A 327 -1.66 -2.26 17.13
N GLU A 328 -1.06 -2.65 18.23
CA GLU A 328 0.19 -2.05 18.66
C GLU A 328 1.36 -2.86 18.10
N ILE A 329 2.20 -2.21 17.31
CA ILE A 329 3.30 -2.85 16.60
C ILE A 329 4.60 -2.08 16.81
N TYR A 330 5.72 -2.80 16.69
CA TYR A 330 7.03 -2.21 16.48
C TYR A 330 7.28 -2.08 14.99
N SER A 331 7.49 -0.85 14.52
CA SER A 331 8.09 -0.61 13.21
C SER A 331 9.59 -0.81 13.33
N ILE A 332 10.18 -1.54 12.38
CA ILE A 332 11.63 -1.80 12.33
C ILE A 332 12.17 -1.42 10.95
N ARG A 333 13.41 -0.96 10.90
CA ARG A 333 14.18 -0.83 9.67
C ARG A 333 14.99 -2.12 9.49
N SER A 334 14.72 -2.90 8.46
CA SER A 334 15.47 -4.12 8.13
C SER A 334 15.23 -4.51 6.67
N THR A 335 16.06 -5.40 6.14
CA THR A 335 15.80 -6.07 4.86
C THR A 335 15.00 -7.33 5.16
N VAL A 336 13.72 -7.37 4.80
CA VAL A 336 12.86 -8.55 4.96
C VAL A 336 12.44 -9.05 3.59
N ARG A 337 12.57 -10.37 3.36
CA ARG A 337 12.12 -11.03 2.14
C ARG A 337 10.91 -11.91 2.46
N PRO A 338 9.90 -11.96 1.57
CA PRO A 338 8.85 -12.96 1.67
C PRO A 338 9.40 -14.37 1.51
#